data_AF-A0A9P6TG18-F1
#
_entry.id   AF-A0A9P6TG18-F1
#
_cell.length_a   1.000
_cell.length_b   1.000
_cell.length_c   1.000
_cell.angle_alpha   90.00
_cell.angle_beta   90.00
_cell.angle_gamma   90.00
#
_symmetry.space_group_name_H-M   'P 1'
#
loop_
_entity.id
_entity.type
_entity.pdbx_description
1 polymer ?
#
loop_
_entity_poly.entity_id
_entity_poly.type
_entity_poly.pdbx_seq_one_letter_code
_entity_poly.pdbx_strand_id
1 'polypeptide(L)'
;MSVPAFMNLVKLFEDDPVIHDNSTCDQVPVWWQTLVTLANLGTLGNGGDHFHLARMFNCSEGSMVNWSKCGIDAIIDLEPNYLWWLSPT
;
A
#
# COMPACT_ATOMS: atom_id res chain seq x y z
N MET A 1 4.90 6.97 -12.59
CA MET A 1 3.43 6.72 -12.61
C MET A 1 2.71 8.02 -12.94
N SER A 2 1.67 8.01 -13.76
CA SER A 2 0.85 9.22 -14.01
C SER A 2 -0.17 9.41 -12.88
N VAL A 3 -0.61 10.65 -12.64
CA VAL A 3 -1.63 10.95 -11.61
C VAL A 3 -2.93 10.17 -11.81
N PRO A 4 -3.48 10.03 -13.04
CA PRO A 4 -4.69 9.22 -13.24
C PRO A 4 -4.50 7.74 -12.90
N ALA A 5 -3.34 7.16 -13.25
CA ALA A 5 -3.04 5.77 -12.93
C ALA A 5 -2.94 5.57 -11.41
N PHE A 6 -2.31 6.52 -10.71
CA PHE A 6 -2.24 6.51 -9.25
C PHE A 6 -3.63 6.57 -8.62
N MET A 7 -4.48 7.51 -9.04
CA MET A 7 -5.83 7.64 -8.48
C MET A 7 -6.73 6.44 -8.78
N ASN A 8 -6.53 5.75 -9.91
CA ASN A 8 -7.22 4.49 -10.18
C ASN A 8 -6.79 3.39 -9.21
N LEU A 9 -5.51 3.31 -8.86
CA LEU A 9 -5.03 2.35 -7.86
C LEU A 9 -5.57 2.67 -6.47
N VAL A 10 -5.63 3.96 -6.09
CA VAL A 10 -6.25 4.39 -4.83
C VAL A 10 -7.69 3.91 -4.73
N LYS A 11 -8.48 4.04 -5.80
CA LYS A 11 -9.87 3.55 -5.83
C LYS A 11 -9.97 2.03 -5.65
N LEU A 12 -9.05 1.27 -6.25
CA LEU A 12 -9.01 -0.18 -6.07
C LEU A 12 -8.70 -0.56 -4.61
N PHE A 13 -7.88 0.24 -3.92
CA PHE A 13 -7.54 0.03 -2.51
C PHE A 13 -8.64 0.52 -1.56
N GLU A 14 -9.42 1.54 -1.93
CA GLU A 14 -10.50 2.07 -1.08
C GLU A 14 -11.56 1.01 -0.75
N ASP A 15 -11.80 0.08 -1.67
CA ASP A 15 -12.75 -1.02 -1.50
C ASP A 15 -12.16 -2.23 -0.75
N ASP A 16 -10.85 -2.23 -0.48
CA ASP A 16 -10.14 -3.35 0.14
C ASP A 16 -10.23 -3.30 1.68
N PRO A 17 -10.74 -4.35 2.35
CA PRO A 17 -10.86 -4.36 3.81
C PRO A 17 -9.52 -4.35 4.55
N VAL A 18 -8.40 -4.76 3.92
CA VAL A 18 -7.07 -4.80 4.54
C VAL A 18 -6.49 -3.40 4.73
N ILE A 19 -6.95 -2.43 3.93
CA ILE A 19 -6.55 -1.02 4.01
C ILE A 19 -7.21 -0.31 5.22
N HIS A 20 -8.39 -0.77 5.62
CA HIS A 20 -9.11 -0.23 6.77
C HIS A 20 -8.85 -1.09 7.99
N ASP A 21 -7.91 -0.68 8.85
CA ASP A 21 -7.75 -1.32 10.15
C ASP A 21 -9.01 -1.13 11.04
N ASN A 22 -9.25 -2.04 11.99
CA ASN A 22 -10.35 -1.92 12.96
C ASN A 22 -9.96 -1.02 14.16
N SER A 23 -9.10 -0.02 13.96
CA SER A 23 -8.66 0.88 15.02
C SER A 23 -9.77 1.85 15.43
N THR A 24 -9.72 2.25 16.69
CA THR A 24 -10.56 3.34 17.23
C THR A 24 -9.99 4.72 16.91
N CYS A 25 -8.79 4.80 16.33
CA CYS A 25 -8.15 6.06 15.95
C CYS A 25 -8.42 6.38 14.48
N ASP A 26 -8.49 7.68 14.17
CA ASP A 26 -8.61 8.14 12.79
C ASP A 26 -7.43 7.65 11.95
N GLN A 27 -7.74 6.96 10.86
CA GLN A 27 -6.75 6.51 9.90
C GLN A 27 -6.35 7.63 8.94
N VAL A 28 -5.13 7.50 8.42
CA VAL A 28 -4.70 8.33 7.30
C VAL A 28 -5.47 7.96 6.03
N PRO A 29 -5.69 8.92 5.11
CA PRO A 29 -6.40 8.65 3.87
C PRO A 29 -5.78 7.51 3.06
N VAL A 30 -6.59 6.75 2.32
CA VAL A 30 -6.14 5.60 1.51
C VAL A 30 -5.05 6.02 0.51
N TRP A 31 -5.19 7.18 -0.14
CA TRP A 31 -4.17 7.68 -1.07
C TRP A 31 -2.79 7.86 -0.41
N TRP A 32 -2.74 8.19 0.88
CA TRP A 32 -1.49 8.32 1.62
C TRP A 32 -0.85 6.95 1.85
N GLN A 33 -1.67 5.96 2.23
CA GLN A 33 -1.23 4.57 2.39
C GLN A 33 -0.70 4.02 1.05
N THR A 34 -1.45 4.20 -0.05
CA THR A 34 -1.03 3.82 -1.41
C THR A 34 0.28 4.47 -1.82
N LEU A 35 0.46 5.77 -1.54
CA LEU A 35 1.69 6.49 -1.84
C LEU A 35 2.88 5.90 -1.09
N VAL A 36 2.72 5.63 0.20
CA VAL A 36 3.76 5.05 1.05
C VAL A 36 4.15 3.65 0.57
N THR A 37 3.17 2.79 0.28
CA THR A 37 3.43 1.44 -0.24
C THR A 37 4.21 1.49 -1.55
N LEU A 38 3.80 2.33 -2.50
CA LEU A 38 4.51 2.47 -3.78
C LEU A 38 5.91 3.06 -3.60
N ALA A 39 6.08 4.02 -2.69
CA ALA A 39 7.39 4.58 -2.38
C ALA A 39 8.31 3.51 -1.76
N ASN A 40 7.77 2.64 -0.91
CA ASN A 40 8.49 1.53 -0.32
C ASN A 40 8.95 0.52 -1.38
N LEU A 41 8.04 0.06 -2.23
CA LEU A 41 8.35 -0.86 -3.33
C LEU A 41 9.35 -0.25 -4.33
N GLY A 42 9.17 1.02 -4.70
CA GLY A 42 9.99 1.69 -5.71
C GLY A 42 11.37 2.12 -5.22
N THR A 43 11.51 2.45 -3.93
CA THR A 43 12.76 2.99 -3.37
C THR A 43 13.64 1.90 -2.78
N LEU A 44 13.02 0.91 -2.11
CA LEU A 44 13.76 -0.07 -1.33
C LEU A 44 13.72 -1.46 -1.96
N GLY A 45 12.87 -1.69 -2.96
CA GLY A 45 12.75 -2.94 -3.73
C GLY A 45 12.18 -4.13 -2.95
N ASN A 46 12.54 -4.22 -1.67
CA ASN A 46 12.34 -5.37 -0.80
C ASN A 46 11.55 -5.00 0.47
N GLY A 47 11.21 -3.71 0.64
CA GLY A 47 10.56 -3.23 1.86
C GLY A 47 11.45 -3.17 3.11
N GLY A 48 12.79 -3.10 2.99
CA GLY A 48 13.69 -3.37 4.11
C GLY A 48 14.01 -2.21 5.07
N ASP A 49 14.03 -0.96 4.57
CA ASP A 49 14.44 0.24 5.32
C ASP A 49 13.27 1.20 5.59
N HIS A 50 12.35 0.77 6.45
CA HIS A 50 11.22 1.58 6.88
C HIS A 50 11.65 2.84 7.66
N PHE A 51 12.85 2.86 8.23
CA PHE A 51 13.36 4.00 9.01
C PHE A 51 13.60 5.22 8.11
N HIS A 52 14.24 5.02 6.95
CA HIS A 52 14.50 6.11 6.01
C HIS A 52 13.20 6.69 5.46
N LEU A 53 12.23 5.84 5.11
CA LEU A 53 10.94 6.29 4.61
C LEU A 53 10.10 6.95 5.70
N ALA A 54 10.11 6.44 6.93
CA ALA A 54 9.40 7.06 8.04
C ALA A 54 9.90 8.50 8.27
N ARG A 55 11.21 8.73 8.16
CA ARG A 55 11.79 10.07 8.20
C ARG A 55 11.38 10.93 6.99
N MET A 56 11.36 10.37 5.79
CA MET A 56 10.96 11.08 4.56
C MET A 56 9.49 11.53 4.60
N PHE A 57 8.60 10.66 5.08
CA PHE A 57 7.17 10.92 5.19
C PHE A 57 6.75 11.54 6.53
N ASN A 58 7.71 11.84 7.41
CA ASN A 58 7.50 12.42 8.73
C ASN A 58 6.43 11.67 9.56
N CYS A 59 6.52 10.35 9.56
CA CYS A 59 5.63 9.46 10.31
C CYS A 59 6.42 8.52 11.24
N SER A 60 5.70 7.77 12.07
CA SER A 60 6.34 6.75 12.90
C SER A 60 6.74 5.53 12.06
N GLU A 61 7.82 4.86 12.46
CA GLU A 61 8.27 3.62 11.81
C GLU A 61 7.17 2.54 11.86
N GLY A 62 6.46 2.41 12.98
CA GLY A 62 5.36 1.47 13.12
C GLY A 62 4.21 1.75 12.14
N SER A 63 3.87 3.03 11.94
CA SER A 63 2.89 3.43 10.93
C SER A 63 3.35 3.09 9.52
N MET A 64 4.62 3.37 9.21
CA MET A 64 5.24 3.06 7.92
C MET A 64 5.20 1.56 7.60
N VAL A 65 5.54 0.71 8.58
CA VAL A 65 5.44 -0.76 8.46
C VAL A 65 4.00 -1.19 8.25
N ASN A 66 3.05 -0.65 9.01
CA ASN A 66 1.64 -1.02 8.92
C ASN A 66 1.06 -0.69 7.54
N TRP A 67 1.21 0.56 7.08
CA TRP A 67 0.70 0.99 5.77
C TRP A 67 1.35 0.23 4.62
N SER A 68 2.66 -0.03 4.71
CA SER A 68 3.38 -0.81 3.71
C SER A 68 2.84 -2.23 3.62
N LYS A 69 2.62 -2.87 4.78
CA LYS A 69 2.05 -4.22 4.85
C LYS A 69 0.64 -4.25 4.25
N CYS A 70 -0.27 -3.39 4.72
CA CYS A 70 -1.65 -3.34 4.23
C CYS A 70 -1.71 -3.10 2.71
N GLY A 71 -0.88 -2.19 2.18
CA GLY A 71 -0.87 -1.95 0.74
C GLY A 71 -0.24 -3.08 -0.07
N ILE A 72 0.72 -3.85 0.47
CA ILE A 72 1.23 -5.05 -0.21
C ILE A 72 0.16 -6.14 -0.23
N ASP A 73 -0.51 -6.36 0.90
CA ASP A 73 -1.61 -7.32 1.00
C ASP A 73 -2.75 -6.95 0.02
N ALA A 74 -3.11 -5.67 -0.09
CA ALA A 74 -4.10 -5.20 -1.07
C ALA A 74 -3.65 -5.41 -2.53
N ILE A 75 -2.35 -5.31 -2.84
CA ILE A 75 -1.83 -5.63 -4.19
C ILE A 75 -1.98 -7.12 -4.49
N ILE A 76 -1.71 -7.97 -3.49
CA ILE A 76 -1.87 -9.42 -3.61
C ILE A 76 -3.34 -9.77 -3.79
N ASP A 77 -4.26 -9.11 -3.09
CA ASP A 77 -5.70 -9.36 -3.23
C ASP A 77 -6.26 -8.95 -4.61
N LEU A 78 -5.57 -8.06 -5.33
CA LEU A 78 -5.87 -7.74 -6.72
C LEU A 78 -5.37 -8.82 -7.71
N GLU A 79 -4.42 -9.68 -7.32
CA GLU A 79 -3.81 -10.69 -8.20
C GLU A 79 -4.84 -11.53 -8.99
N PRO A 80 -5.90 -12.11 -8.38
CA PRO A 80 -6.86 -12.94 -9.09
C PRO A 80 -7.62 -12.20 -10.21
N ASN A 81 -7.77 -10.88 -10.08
CA ASN A 81 -8.49 -10.05 -11.05
C ASN A 81 -7.66 -9.73 -12.29
N TYR A 82 -6.33 -9.77 -12.19
CA TYR A 82 -5.42 -9.31 -13.24
C TYR A 82 -4.45 -10.38 -13.74
N LEU A 83 -4.14 -11.42 -12.96
CA LEU A 83 -3.13 -12.44 -13.24
C LEU A 83 -3.74 -13.84 -13.49
N TRP A 84 -4.75 -13.90 -14.35
CA TRP A 84 -5.47 -15.15 -14.67
C TRP A 84 -4.58 -16.27 -15.24
N TRP A 85 -3.43 -15.95 -15.83
CA TRP A 85 -2.52 -16.92 -16.43
C TRP A 85 -1.53 -17.58 -15.44
N LEU A 86 -1.48 -17.11 -14.19
CA LEU A 86 -0.64 -17.70 -13.14
C LEU A 86 -1.38 -18.76 -12.30
N SER A 87 -2.70 -18.88 -12.46
CA SER A 87 -3.50 -19.89 -11.78
C SER A 87 -3.34 -21.25 -12.49
N PRO A 88 -2.94 -22.32 -11.79
CA PRO A 88 -2.88 -23.66 -12.39
C PRO A 88 -4.29 -24.09 -12.80
N THR A 89 -4.47 -24.37 -14.09
CA THR A 89 -5.69 -24.98 -14.66
C THR A 89 -6.01 -26.34 -14.07
#